data_AF-A0ABD0VH44-F1
#
_entry.id   AF-A0ABD0VH44-F1
#
_cell.length_a   1.000
_cell.length_b   1.000
_cell.length_c   1.000
_cell.angle_alpha   90.00
_cell.angle_beta   90.00
_cell.angle_gamma   90.00
#
_symmetry.space_group_name_H-M   'P 1'
#
loop_
_entity.id
_entity.type
_entity.pdbx_description
1 polymer ?
#
loop_
_entity_poly.entity_id
_entity_poly.type
_entity_poly.pdbx_seq_one_letter_code
_entity_poly.pdbx_strand_id
1 'polypeptide(L)'
;MITGSIVYGSQPPFLLTVIYASNTFEGRTLLWDDIRKVNPGNSLPWVVMGDFNCCRYQNEKIGGNDIAASRLAPFNSLIFDANLTDVPSFGNLYTWFNQRVDNPIYSKLDRILANDMWFEEFPNSSYNVLNSLTSDHCPLILKMNIGKRNYQKFMYKNYWCKCPDFWESLISVFAIPTVGNPIISLYDKLHHLKDIIKGKSCNSFDSIKRKCDDLSLQQQKIQLSSNQDLLSTAICEELKKVNTELVFYNSLRMYNSASPLPCWLKTRYSSPWKVGHRNVTPFWKSICSTANHVKHKFKFQISKNSPIAVFWDHWCSNNTLTASFPALLYSNCNTNSVLGDWMHLTDWVLPPNLSNQIIEFITAIPISSNGNKHILWNNLGKVTFKDFYLDYYANDSSVDWHKLVWHKKFALRYSAYSWLAFSGGLKTVDALLKRNINIVDLWCPLCHDSYETKNHLFFECLFSFNVLSRLMPTFHNFLLHPNIYQAFDHISALEDNLKVINDTLLLLNATVYFLWLERNNRRFNSKYLCAISLAKQISRAVYLKLDKWKDGKEIKSKLNLKF
;
A
#
# COMPACT_ATOMS: atom_id res chain seq x y z
N MET A 1 38.79 3.69 7.43
CA MET A 1 37.78 4.13 6.44
C MET A 1 38.50 4.68 5.23
N ILE A 2 37.99 4.41 4.03
CA ILE A 2 38.49 4.98 2.77
C ILE A 2 37.32 5.67 2.09
N THR A 3 37.49 6.90 1.64
CA THR A 3 36.47 7.62 0.86
C THR A 3 37.04 8.06 -0.47
N GLY A 4 36.29 7.86 -1.55
CA GLY A 4 36.67 8.30 -2.89
C GLY A 4 35.45 8.66 -3.74
N SER A 5 35.64 9.56 -4.70
CA SER A 5 34.63 9.85 -5.72
C SER A 5 34.71 8.81 -6.83
N ILE A 6 33.57 8.22 -7.18
CA ILE A 6 33.45 7.21 -8.23
C ILE A 6 32.73 7.82 -9.44
N VAL A 7 33.33 7.64 -10.62
CA VAL A 7 32.76 8.02 -11.91
C VAL A 7 32.71 6.77 -12.78
N TYR A 8 31.54 6.43 -13.31
CA TYR A 8 31.36 5.24 -14.14
C TYR A 8 30.44 5.52 -15.33
N GLY A 9 30.97 5.38 -16.53
CA GLY A 9 30.24 5.62 -17.78
C GLY A 9 29.65 7.04 -17.83
N SER A 10 28.37 7.12 -18.19
CA SER A 10 27.59 8.38 -18.22
C SER A 10 26.80 8.66 -16.94
N GLN A 11 27.00 7.88 -15.88
CA GLN A 11 26.30 8.08 -14.61
C GLN A 11 26.91 9.25 -13.83
N PRO A 12 26.10 9.98 -13.05
CA PRO A 12 26.63 11.07 -12.25
C PRO A 12 27.60 10.56 -11.17
N PRO A 13 28.61 11.37 -10.83
CA PRO A 13 29.58 11.02 -9.82
C PRO A 13 28.90 10.83 -8.47
N PHE A 14 29.38 9.85 -7.70
CA PHE A 14 28.94 9.63 -6.33
C PHE A 14 30.14 9.42 -5.42
N LEU A 15 29.97 9.78 -4.16
CA LEU A 15 30.95 9.54 -3.12
C LEU A 15 30.76 8.13 -2.57
N LEU A 16 31.82 7.33 -2.52
CA LEU A 16 31.84 6.00 -1.90
C LEU A 16 32.75 6.04 -0.67
N THR A 17 32.20 5.66 0.48
CA THR A 17 32.94 5.46 1.71
C THR A 17 32.90 4.00 2.10
N VAL A 18 34.05 3.33 2.12
CA VAL A 18 34.20 1.95 2.58
C VAL A 18 34.76 1.95 4.00
N ILE A 19 34.11 1.21 4.90
CA ILE A 19 34.47 1.17 6.31
C ILE A 19 34.82 -0.23 6.79
N TYR A 20 35.63 -0.27 7.83
CA TYR A 20 35.89 -1.42 8.68
C TYR A 20 36.05 -0.86 10.09
N ALA A 21 35.01 -1.01 10.91
CA ALA A 21 34.91 -0.37 12.20
C ALA A 21 35.59 -1.20 13.30
N SER A 22 36.08 -0.55 14.36
CA SER A 22 36.69 -1.25 15.49
C SER A 22 35.69 -2.18 16.20
N ASN A 23 36.18 -3.28 16.75
CA ASN A 23 35.43 -4.12 17.69
C ASN A 23 35.18 -3.41 19.03
N THR A 24 36.00 -2.42 19.39
CA THR A 24 35.85 -1.62 20.61
C THR A 24 34.87 -0.47 20.44
N PHE A 25 34.18 -0.12 21.52
CA PHE A 25 33.17 0.95 21.51
C PHE A 25 33.81 2.33 21.24
N GLU A 26 34.95 2.58 21.87
CA GLU A 26 35.73 3.81 21.77
C GLU A 26 36.25 3.99 20.34
N GLY A 27 36.78 2.91 19.74
CA GLY A 27 37.28 2.94 18.37
C GLY A 27 36.19 3.18 17.33
N ARG A 28 34.95 2.69 17.56
CA ARG A 28 33.81 3.03 16.69
C ARG A 28 33.41 4.48 16.78
N THR A 29 33.47 5.07 17.97
CA THR A 29 33.07 6.46 18.20
C THR A 29 33.92 7.45 17.38
N LEU A 30 35.24 7.20 17.31
CA LEU A 30 36.14 7.99 16.45
C LEU A 30 35.76 7.88 14.97
N LEU A 31 35.46 6.67 14.49
CA LEU A 31 35.02 6.45 13.12
C LEU A 31 33.68 7.14 12.82
N TRP A 32 32.75 7.19 13.78
CA TRP A 32 31.50 7.92 13.63
C TRP A 32 31.74 9.41 13.39
N ASP A 33 32.64 10.02 14.13
CA ASP A 33 33.00 11.42 13.93
C ASP A 33 33.64 11.67 12.55
N ASP A 34 34.47 10.74 12.08
CA ASP A 34 35.06 10.84 10.74
C ASP A 34 34.02 10.71 9.63
N ILE A 35 33.02 9.83 9.78
CA ILE A 35 31.89 9.73 8.85
C ILE A 35 31.10 11.05 8.83
N ARG A 36 30.86 11.68 9.99
CA ARG A 36 30.19 13.01 10.04
C ARG A 36 30.97 14.07 9.27
N LYS A 37 32.30 14.11 9.40
CA LYS A 37 33.17 15.09 8.72
C LYS A 37 33.17 14.95 7.20
N VAL A 38 33.06 13.72 6.70
CA VAL A 38 33.14 13.43 5.26
C VAL A 38 31.77 13.58 4.55
N ASN A 39 30.69 13.76 5.32
CA ASN A 39 29.35 13.94 4.77
C ASN A 39 29.28 15.10 3.75
N PRO A 40 28.95 14.83 2.47
CA PRO A 40 28.87 15.86 1.44
C PRO A 40 27.58 16.71 1.51
N GLY A 41 26.71 16.46 2.50
CA GLY A 41 25.40 17.09 2.65
C GLY A 41 24.50 16.77 1.45
N ASN A 42 23.89 17.80 0.88
CA ASN A 42 23.02 17.69 -0.31
C ASN A 42 23.76 17.93 -1.63
N SER A 43 25.09 17.90 -1.63
CA SER A 43 25.89 18.25 -2.80
C SER A 43 26.07 17.07 -3.76
N LEU A 44 26.15 15.84 -3.23
CA LEU A 44 26.46 14.63 -4.00
C LEU A 44 25.72 13.39 -3.46
N PRO A 45 25.34 12.44 -4.34
CA PRO A 45 25.00 11.08 -3.94
C PRO A 45 26.15 10.46 -3.13
N TRP A 46 25.84 9.92 -1.95
CA TRP A 46 26.83 9.34 -1.05
C TRP A 46 26.36 7.99 -0.51
N VAL A 47 27.25 7.01 -0.58
CA VAL A 47 27.03 5.67 -0.04
C VAL A 47 28.19 5.28 0.90
N VAL A 48 27.84 4.77 2.08
CA VAL A 48 28.74 4.28 3.11
C VAL A 48 28.49 2.78 3.27
N MET A 49 29.51 1.95 3.06
CA MET A 49 29.36 0.49 3.13
C MET A 49 30.51 -0.20 3.84
N GLY A 50 30.22 -1.34 4.45
CA GLY A 50 31.23 -2.21 5.05
C GLY A 50 30.80 -2.75 6.39
N ASP A 51 31.79 -3.15 7.18
CA ASP A 51 31.60 -3.71 8.53
C ASP A 51 31.55 -2.58 9.56
N PHE A 52 30.40 -2.43 10.22
CA PHE A 52 30.19 -1.43 11.26
C PHE A 52 30.50 -1.96 12.66
N ASN A 53 30.78 -3.27 12.81
CA ASN A 53 30.95 -3.97 14.08
C ASN A 53 29.90 -3.58 15.14
N CYS A 54 28.69 -3.26 14.68
CA CYS A 54 27.62 -2.71 15.51
C CYS A 54 26.25 -3.04 14.92
N CYS A 55 25.40 -3.64 15.76
CA CYS A 55 23.97 -3.78 15.47
C CYS A 55 23.28 -2.42 15.65
N ARG A 56 22.25 -2.18 14.85
CA ARG A 56 21.40 -1.00 14.93
C ARG A 56 20.22 -1.21 15.89
N TYR A 57 19.70 -2.44 15.93
CA TYR A 57 18.56 -2.84 16.77
C TYR A 57 18.89 -4.12 17.54
N GLN A 58 18.20 -4.37 18.66
CA GLN A 58 18.46 -5.55 19.48
C GLN A 58 18.12 -6.86 18.75
N ASN A 59 17.09 -6.85 17.90
CA ASN A 59 16.70 -7.99 17.06
C ASN A 59 17.64 -8.25 15.86
N GLU A 60 18.70 -7.45 15.67
CA GLU A 60 19.75 -7.72 14.69
C GLU A 60 20.82 -8.70 15.21
N LYS A 61 20.62 -9.25 16.42
CA LYS A 61 21.45 -10.31 17.00
C LYS A 61 20.57 -11.45 17.53
N ILE A 62 21.02 -12.69 17.29
CA ILE A 62 20.46 -13.90 17.91
C ILE A 62 21.59 -14.66 18.61
N GLY A 63 21.31 -15.14 19.82
CA GLY A 63 22.26 -15.89 20.63
C GLY A 63 23.17 -15.01 21.49
N GLY A 64 23.72 -15.59 22.55
CA GLY A 64 24.54 -14.88 23.54
C GLY A 64 23.74 -13.82 24.33
N ASN A 65 24.46 -12.88 24.94
CA ASN A 65 23.84 -11.83 25.76
C ASN A 65 23.15 -10.76 24.91
N ASP A 66 22.05 -10.22 25.45
CA ASP A 66 21.35 -9.07 24.91
C ASP A 66 22.25 -7.85 24.74
N ILE A 67 21.96 -7.05 23.72
CA ILE A 67 22.69 -5.80 23.46
C ILE A 67 22.03 -4.68 24.26
N ALA A 68 22.77 -4.10 25.21
CA ALA A 68 22.31 -2.92 25.94
C ALA A 68 22.04 -1.74 24.99
N ALA A 69 20.94 -1.01 25.23
CA ALA A 69 20.54 0.14 24.40
C ALA A 69 21.63 1.22 24.28
N SER A 70 22.45 1.40 25.33
CA SER A 70 23.60 2.31 25.33
C SER A 70 24.65 1.97 24.28
N ARG A 71 24.75 0.70 23.85
CA ARG A 71 25.66 0.25 22.78
C ARG A 71 25.09 0.45 21.38
N LEU A 72 23.77 0.61 21.23
CA LEU A 72 23.08 0.84 19.96
C LEU A 72 22.92 2.34 19.65
N ALA A 73 22.79 3.17 20.70
CA ALA A 73 22.45 4.59 20.57
C ALA A 73 23.46 5.41 19.76
N PRO A 74 24.79 5.29 19.96
CA PRO A 74 25.75 6.11 19.23
C PRO A 74 25.73 5.87 17.72
N PHE A 75 25.53 4.62 17.31
CA PHE A 75 25.46 4.27 15.90
C PHE A 75 24.18 4.82 15.25
N ASN A 76 23.04 4.72 15.94
CA ASN A 76 21.79 5.33 15.46
C ASN A 76 21.86 6.87 15.42
N SER A 77 22.54 7.49 16.39
CA SER A 77 22.80 8.93 16.39
C SER A 77 23.62 9.32 15.16
N LEU A 78 24.69 8.60 14.85
CA LEU A 78 25.47 8.86 13.64
C LEU A 78 24.60 8.80 12.38
N ILE A 79 23.81 7.73 12.22
CA ILE A 79 22.95 7.54 11.05
C ILE A 79 22.00 8.73 10.90
N PHE A 80 21.43 9.20 12.02
CA PHE A 80 20.56 10.37 12.05
C PHE A 80 21.31 11.68 11.72
N ASP A 81 22.43 11.95 12.38
CA ASP A 81 23.23 13.17 12.23
C ASP A 81 23.77 13.30 10.80
N ALA A 82 24.17 12.18 10.20
CA ALA A 82 24.69 12.14 8.84
C ALA A 82 23.58 12.09 7.76
N ASN A 83 22.30 12.12 8.16
CA ASN A 83 21.15 11.95 7.27
C ASN A 83 21.26 10.72 6.35
N LEU A 84 21.70 9.60 6.93
CA LEU A 84 21.86 8.33 6.24
C LEU A 84 20.63 7.44 6.44
N THR A 85 20.32 6.66 5.41
CA THR A 85 19.24 5.67 5.43
C THR A 85 19.77 4.32 4.98
N ASP A 86 19.32 3.24 5.61
CA ASP A 86 19.65 1.88 5.17
C ASP A 86 19.17 1.66 3.73
N VAL A 87 20.08 1.24 2.87
CA VAL A 87 19.74 0.74 1.53
C VAL A 87 18.98 -0.58 1.70
N PRO A 88 17.90 -0.84 0.93
CA PRO A 88 17.17 -2.09 1.03
C PRO A 88 18.06 -3.33 0.80
N SER A 89 17.99 -4.30 1.72
CA SER A 89 18.78 -5.54 1.67
C SER A 89 17.94 -6.77 1.32
N PHE A 90 18.49 -7.70 0.55
CA PHE A 90 17.92 -9.03 0.27
C PHE A 90 18.92 -10.15 0.61
N GLY A 91 18.45 -11.37 0.78
CA GLY A 91 19.30 -12.53 1.12
C GLY A 91 19.35 -12.77 2.62
N ASN A 92 20.54 -13.08 3.15
CA ASN A 92 20.71 -13.42 4.57
C ASN A 92 20.36 -12.24 5.49
N LEU A 93 19.64 -12.55 6.58
CA LEU A 93 19.21 -11.56 7.57
C LEU A 93 20.38 -11.10 8.45
N TYR A 94 21.31 -12.01 8.76
CA TYR A 94 22.53 -11.77 9.52
C TYR A 94 23.72 -11.79 8.58
N THR A 95 24.74 -11.01 8.91
CA THR A 95 25.95 -10.90 8.10
C THR A 95 27.16 -11.50 8.76
N TRP A 96 27.10 -11.80 10.06
CA TRP A 96 28.17 -12.41 10.82
C TRP A 96 27.68 -13.61 11.64
N PHE A 97 28.52 -14.63 11.73
CA PHE A 97 28.29 -15.83 12.54
C PHE A 97 29.56 -16.22 13.30
N ASN A 98 29.44 -16.53 14.60
CA ASN A 98 30.57 -16.89 15.46
C ASN A 98 31.23 -18.25 15.15
N GLN A 99 30.74 -19.00 14.15
CA GLN A 99 31.27 -20.30 13.71
C GLN A 99 31.29 -21.41 14.78
N ARG A 100 30.51 -21.26 15.85
CA ARG A 100 30.44 -22.28 16.92
C ARG A 100 29.23 -23.19 16.75
N VAL A 101 29.45 -24.48 17.02
CA VAL A 101 28.36 -25.46 17.10
C VAL A 101 27.57 -25.24 18.39
N ASP A 102 28.27 -25.05 19.51
CA ASP A 102 27.66 -24.77 20.80
C ASP A 102 27.46 -23.26 21.00
N ASN A 103 26.23 -22.87 21.35
CA ASN A 103 25.80 -21.47 21.53
C ASN A 103 26.10 -20.59 20.29
N PRO A 104 25.48 -20.89 19.13
CA PRO A 104 25.68 -20.12 17.92
C PRO A 104 25.18 -18.68 18.11
N ILE A 105 25.98 -17.71 17.63
CA ILE A 105 25.63 -16.29 17.67
C ILE A 105 25.65 -15.74 16.24
N TYR A 106 24.54 -15.14 15.84
CA TYR A 106 24.38 -14.46 14.57
C TYR A 106 24.19 -12.97 14.82
N SER A 107 24.78 -12.12 13.98
CA SER A 107 24.64 -10.66 14.09
C SER A 107 24.64 -9.98 12.72
N LYS A 108 23.92 -8.87 12.59
CA LYS A 108 23.98 -8.00 11.41
C LYS A 108 24.94 -6.84 11.68
N LEU A 109 26.19 -7.02 11.25
CA LEU A 109 27.29 -6.08 11.46
C LEU A 109 27.61 -5.28 10.19
N ASP A 110 27.39 -5.88 9.03
CA ASP A 110 27.69 -5.30 7.73
C ASP A 110 26.43 -4.66 7.13
N ARG A 111 26.58 -3.46 6.57
CA ARG A 111 25.46 -2.77 5.90
C ARG A 111 25.91 -1.78 4.84
N ILE A 112 24.94 -1.31 4.08
CA ILE A 112 25.09 -0.20 3.14
C ILE A 112 24.08 0.89 3.53
N LEU A 113 24.61 2.07 3.84
CA LEU A 113 23.87 3.27 4.19
C LEU A 113 24.05 4.30 3.08
N ALA A 114 23.04 5.10 2.80
CA ALA A 114 23.14 6.13 1.79
C ALA A 114 22.35 7.40 2.16
N ASN A 115 22.77 8.55 1.63
CA ASN A 115 22.06 9.81 1.85
C ASN A 115 20.87 9.96 0.90
N ASP A 116 20.05 11.00 1.10
CA ASP A 116 18.87 11.25 0.27
C ASP A 116 19.23 11.45 -1.21
N MET A 117 20.35 12.12 -1.51
CA MET A 117 20.83 12.34 -2.88
C MET A 117 21.08 11.02 -3.62
N TRP A 118 21.60 10.01 -2.93
CA TRP A 118 21.75 8.66 -3.49
C TRP A 118 20.40 8.04 -3.87
N PHE A 119 19.35 8.24 -3.08
CA PHE A 119 18.03 7.70 -3.42
C PHE A 119 17.27 8.55 -4.44
N GLU A 120 17.67 9.81 -4.64
CA GLU A 120 17.20 10.62 -5.77
C GLU A 120 17.82 10.10 -7.09
N GLU A 121 19.11 9.75 -7.08
CA GLU A 121 19.85 9.31 -8.27
C GLU A 121 19.69 7.82 -8.58
N PHE A 122 19.77 6.96 -7.56
CA PHE A 122 19.64 5.51 -7.64
C PHE A 122 18.43 5.02 -6.83
N PRO A 123 17.20 5.38 -7.25
CA PRO A 123 15.97 5.15 -6.50
C PRO A 123 15.62 3.67 -6.26
N ASN A 124 16.16 2.77 -7.08
CA ASN A 124 15.97 1.32 -6.98
C ASN A 124 17.24 0.60 -6.48
N SER A 125 18.19 1.35 -5.89
CA SER A 125 19.37 0.74 -5.29
C SER A 125 18.99 -0.22 -4.18
N SER A 126 19.68 -1.36 -4.15
CA SER A 126 19.51 -2.40 -3.14
C SER A 126 20.82 -3.16 -3.01
N TYR A 127 20.98 -3.95 -1.94
CA TYR A 127 22.11 -4.87 -1.85
C TYR A 127 21.69 -6.28 -1.50
N ASN A 128 22.44 -7.24 -2.03
CA ASN A 128 22.30 -8.65 -1.70
C ASN A 128 23.34 -9.02 -0.64
N VAL A 129 22.88 -9.66 0.43
CA VAL A 129 23.71 -10.36 1.41
C VAL A 129 23.84 -11.81 0.94
N LEU A 130 25.04 -12.19 0.53
CA LEU A 130 25.32 -13.54 0.02
C LEU A 130 25.60 -14.53 1.16
N ASN A 131 25.64 -15.81 0.83
CA ASN A 131 26.08 -16.84 1.78
C ASN A 131 27.56 -16.65 2.11
N SER A 132 27.87 -16.72 3.40
CA SER A 132 29.24 -16.81 3.90
C SER A 132 29.83 -18.13 3.41
N LEU A 133 30.71 -18.08 2.40
CA LEU A 133 31.37 -19.27 1.88
C LEU A 133 32.41 -19.77 2.89
N THR A 134 33.47 -18.99 3.10
CA THR A 134 34.63 -19.35 3.95
C THR A 134 34.92 -18.37 5.07
N SER A 135 34.22 -17.23 5.11
CA SER A 135 34.36 -16.21 6.15
C SER A 135 33.25 -16.37 7.19
N ASP A 136 33.48 -15.85 8.39
CA ASP A 136 32.45 -15.57 9.39
C ASP A 136 31.51 -14.43 8.95
N HIS A 137 31.90 -13.62 7.97
CA HIS A 137 31.08 -12.60 7.34
C HIS A 137 30.45 -13.02 6.01
N CYS A 138 29.31 -12.40 5.70
CA CYS A 138 28.58 -12.52 4.44
C CYS A 138 28.94 -11.37 3.49
N PRO A 139 29.34 -11.64 2.23
CA PRO A 139 29.61 -10.60 1.25
C PRO A 139 28.38 -9.75 0.91
N LEU A 140 28.57 -8.44 0.74
CA LEU A 140 27.53 -7.50 0.30
C LEU A 140 27.73 -7.10 -1.17
N ILE A 141 26.69 -7.28 -2.00
CA ILE A 141 26.70 -6.80 -3.39
C ILE A 141 25.71 -5.65 -3.56
N LEU A 142 26.22 -4.44 -3.73
CA LEU A 142 25.42 -3.26 -4.08
C LEU A 142 24.99 -3.30 -5.55
N LYS A 143 23.69 -3.15 -5.79
CA LYS A 143 23.09 -3.00 -7.12
C LYS A 143 22.61 -1.58 -7.30
N MET A 144 23.29 -0.84 -8.18
CA MET A 144 22.92 0.52 -8.57
C MET A 144 21.92 0.45 -9.73
N ASN A 145 20.63 0.32 -9.42
CA ASN A 145 19.60 0.26 -10.46
C ASN A 145 19.06 1.66 -10.79
N ILE A 146 19.34 2.12 -12.00
CA ILE A 146 18.81 3.36 -12.57
C ILE A 146 17.49 3.02 -13.25
N GLY A 147 16.37 3.34 -12.61
CA GLY A 147 15.05 3.13 -13.19
C GLY A 147 13.98 3.94 -12.47
N LYS A 148 12.92 4.33 -13.17
CA LYS A 148 11.76 4.98 -12.54
C LYS A 148 11.19 4.07 -11.44
N ARG A 149 11.00 4.64 -10.25
CA ARG A 149 10.61 3.90 -9.05
C ARG A 149 9.18 3.37 -9.15
N ASN A 150 9.00 2.07 -8.96
CA ASN A 150 7.75 1.51 -8.44
C ASN A 150 7.94 1.38 -6.92
N TYR A 151 7.58 2.43 -6.19
CA TYR A 151 7.55 2.36 -4.72
C TYR A 151 6.49 1.35 -4.28
N GLN A 152 6.85 0.43 -3.40
CA GLN A 152 5.91 -0.04 -2.38
C GLN A 152 6.46 0.27 -1.01
N LYS A 153 6.20 1.49 -0.53
CA LYS A 153 6.17 1.75 0.90
C LYS A 153 5.04 0.88 1.49
N PHE A 154 5.26 0.29 2.67
CA PHE A 154 4.14 -0.28 3.42
C PHE A 154 3.15 0.86 3.69
N MET A 155 2.00 0.81 3.02
CA MET A 155 0.91 1.76 3.23
C MET A 155 -0.19 1.03 3.95
N TYR A 156 -0.65 1.64 5.05
CA TYR A 156 -1.84 1.16 5.72
C TYR A 156 -3.04 1.21 4.77
N LYS A 157 -3.70 0.08 4.55
CA LYS A 157 -4.90 0.00 3.73
C LYS A 157 -6.11 -0.07 4.65
N ASN A 158 -7.06 0.85 4.50
CA ASN A 158 -8.32 0.86 5.27
C ASN A 158 -9.09 -0.46 5.19
N TYR A 159 -8.90 -1.23 4.11
CA TYR A 159 -9.40 -2.59 3.96
C TYR A 159 -9.07 -3.49 5.18
N TRP A 160 -7.88 -3.35 5.79
CA TRP A 160 -7.52 -4.17 6.94
C TRP A 160 -8.46 -3.98 8.14
N CYS A 161 -9.04 -2.79 8.35
CA CYS A 161 -10.06 -2.57 9.38
C CYS A 161 -11.34 -3.41 9.18
N LYS A 162 -11.59 -3.87 7.95
CA LYS A 162 -12.75 -4.71 7.60
C LYS A 162 -12.41 -6.22 7.66
N CYS A 163 -11.14 -6.58 7.90
CA CYS A 163 -10.73 -7.96 8.15
C CYS A 163 -11.16 -8.38 9.57
N PRO A 164 -11.83 -9.54 9.76
CA PRO A 164 -12.35 -9.96 11.06
C PRO A 164 -11.30 -9.98 12.18
N ASP A 165 -10.14 -10.56 11.93
CA ASP A 165 -9.05 -10.73 12.89
C ASP A 165 -8.04 -9.57 12.88
N PHE A 166 -8.31 -8.47 12.15
CA PHE A 166 -7.54 -7.24 12.33
C PHE A 166 -7.74 -6.66 13.73
N TRP A 167 -8.98 -6.57 14.19
CA TRP A 167 -9.28 -6.00 15.51
C TRP A 167 -8.74 -6.87 16.63
N GLU A 168 -8.81 -8.19 16.49
CA GLU A 168 -8.19 -9.13 17.42
C GLU A 168 -6.66 -8.99 17.43
N SER A 169 -6.02 -8.88 16.25
CA SER A 169 -4.57 -8.65 16.14
C SER A 169 -4.16 -7.30 16.74
N LEU A 170 -4.97 -6.27 16.55
CA LEU A 170 -4.76 -4.95 17.14
C LEU A 170 -4.85 -5.04 18.66
N ILE A 171 -5.93 -5.62 19.19
CA ILE A 171 -6.16 -5.74 20.63
C ILE A 171 -5.08 -6.60 21.27
N SER A 172 -4.72 -7.74 20.68
CA SER A 172 -3.70 -8.64 21.23
C SER A 172 -2.33 -7.95 21.31
N VAL A 173 -1.91 -7.24 20.26
CA VAL A 173 -0.66 -6.47 20.26
C VAL A 173 -0.69 -5.34 21.28
N PHE A 174 -1.80 -4.62 21.38
CA PHE A 174 -1.92 -3.50 22.30
C PHE A 174 -2.11 -3.91 23.76
N ALA A 175 -2.62 -5.12 24.02
CA ALA A 175 -2.74 -5.73 25.34
C ALA A 175 -1.41 -6.19 25.94
N ILE A 176 -0.35 -6.33 25.12
CA ILE A 176 0.99 -6.67 25.62
C ILE A 176 1.45 -5.57 26.59
N PRO A 177 1.75 -5.91 27.86
CA PRO A 177 2.31 -4.97 28.82
C PRO A 177 3.66 -4.47 28.32
N THR A 178 3.86 -3.16 28.33
CA THR A 178 5.12 -2.57 27.90
C THR A 178 5.76 -1.83 29.05
N VAL A 179 7.07 -2.06 29.21
CA VAL A 179 7.90 -1.42 30.24
C VAL A 179 8.84 -0.45 29.52
N GLY A 180 8.77 0.83 29.86
CA GLY A 180 9.64 1.87 29.30
C GLY A 180 8.90 3.00 28.58
N ASN A 181 9.58 3.64 27.63
CA ASN A 181 9.09 4.86 26.98
C ASN A 181 7.80 4.60 26.17
N PRO A 182 6.69 5.33 26.43
CA PRO A 182 5.41 5.13 25.73
C PRO A 182 5.46 5.31 24.21
N ILE A 183 6.35 6.16 23.69
CA ILE A 183 6.51 6.40 22.25
C ILE A 183 7.21 5.22 21.58
N ILE A 184 8.26 4.67 22.21
CA ILE A 184 8.96 3.47 21.74
C ILE A 184 8.01 2.27 21.82
N SER A 185 7.28 2.13 22.93
CA SER A 185 6.25 1.12 23.08
C SER A 185 5.17 1.21 22.00
N LEU A 186 4.70 2.42 21.66
CA LEU A 186 3.72 2.60 20.58
C LEU A 186 4.34 2.24 19.23
N TYR A 187 5.59 2.63 18.96
CA TYR A 187 6.30 2.24 17.75
C TYR A 187 6.42 0.73 17.64
N ASP A 188 6.86 0.04 18.69
CA ASP A 188 7.02 -1.41 18.71
C ASP A 188 5.68 -2.12 18.55
N LYS A 189 4.62 -1.63 19.20
CA LYS A 189 3.25 -2.12 18.99
C LYS A 189 2.79 -1.93 17.54
N LEU A 190 3.01 -0.75 16.96
CA LEU A 190 2.67 -0.51 15.55
C LEU A 190 3.55 -1.29 14.57
N HIS A 191 4.82 -1.53 14.91
CA HIS A 191 5.75 -2.32 14.11
C HIS A 191 5.39 -3.80 14.18
N HIS A 192 5.09 -4.33 15.35
CA HIS A 192 4.62 -5.69 15.57
C HIS A 192 3.28 -5.92 14.88
N LEU A 193 2.34 -4.97 15.01
CA LEU A 193 1.08 -5.00 14.25
C LEU A 193 1.34 -4.97 12.74
N LYS A 194 2.25 -4.12 12.27
CA LYS A 194 2.68 -4.09 10.87
C LYS A 194 3.27 -5.44 10.46
N ASP A 195 4.10 -6.08 11.27
CA ASP A 195 4.73 -7.36 10.93
C ASP A 195 3.70 -8.50 10.93
N ILE A 196 2.71 -8.47 11.82
CA ILE A 196 1.54 -9.37 11.77
C ILE A 196 0.74 -9.14 10.49
N ILE A 197 0.39 -7.88 10.19
CA ILE A 197 -0.34 -7.51 8.96
C ILE A 197 0.49 -7.86 7.71
N LYS A 198 1.82 -7.77 7.80
CA LYS A 198 2.74 -8.05 6.70
C LYS A 198 2.95 -9.54 6.47
N GLY A 199 3.01 -10.32 7.55
CA GLY A 199 3.12 -11.78 7.56
C GLY A 199 1.78 -12.44 7.21
N LYS A 200 0.66 -11.74 7.43
CA LYS A 200 -0.64 -12.10 6.87
C LYS A 200 -0.64 -11.86 5.36
N SER A 201 -1.29 -12.77 4.61
CA SER A 201 -1.20 -12.90 3.14
C SER A 201 -1.74 -11.72 2.29
N CYS A 202 -2.00 -10.57 2.89
CA CYS A 202 -2.71 -9.41 2.33
C CYS A 202 -1.78 -8.28 1.84
N ASN A 203 -0.49 -8.56 1.60
CA ASN A 203 0.53 -7.52 1.70
C ASN A 203 0.91 -6.74 0.42
N SER A 204 1.03 -7.29 -0.81
CA SER A 204 1.18 -6.43 -2.00
C SER A 204 1.09 -7.08 -3.42
N PHE A 205 0.28 -6.42 -4.27
CA PHE A 205 0.36 -6.08 -5.72
C PHE A 205 1.09 -6.91 -6.81
N ASP A 206 1.63 -8.11 -6.56
CA ASP A 206 2.07 -9.03 -7.65
C ASP A 206 1.74 -10.50 -7.33
N SER A 207 0.49 -10.70 -6.94
CA SER A 207 0.06 -11.78 -6.04
C SER A 207 -0.20 -13.14 -6.66
N ILE A 208 -0.14 -13.34 -7.98
CA ILE A 208 -0.62 -14.59 -8.60
C ILE A 208 0.47 -15.65 -8.70
N LYS A 209 1.66 -15.32 -9.22
CA LYS A 209 2.76 -16.28 -9.41
C LYS A 209 3.33 -16.75 -8.07
N ARG A 210 3.58 -15.79 -7.17
CA ARG A 210 4.11 -16.08 -5.82
C ARG A 210 3.13 -16.82 -4.91
N LYS A 211 1.82 -16.60 -5.05
CA LYS A 211 0.82 -17.33 -4.25
C LYS A 211 0.64 -18.77 -4.74
N CYS A 212 0.81 -19.05 -6.04
CA CYS A 212 0.91 -20.43 -6.54
C CYS A 212 2.16 -21.16 -6.01
N ASP A 213 3.30 -20.47 -5.97
CA ASP A 213 4.57 -21.06 -5.48
C ASP A 213 4.52 -21.32 -3.96
N ASP A 214 3.96 -20.38 -3.19
CA ASP A 214 3.83 -20.49 -1.73
C ASP A 214 2.75 -21.50 -1.30
N LEU A 215 1.64 -21.60 -2.05
CA LEU A 215 0.61 -22.64 -1.86
C LEU A 215 1.14 -24.04 -2.20
N SER A 216 2.04 -24.18 -3.19
CA SER A 216 2.68 -25.45 -3.52
C SER A 216 3.65 -25.90 -2.42
N LEU A 217 4.36 -24.96 -1.80
CA LEU A 217 5.27 -25.22 -0.69
C LEU A 217 4.53 -25.52 0.63
N GLN A 218 3.41 -24.84 0.88
CA GLN A 218 2.52 -25.14 2.02
C GLN A 218 1.77 -26.47 1.84
N GLN A 219 1.37 -26.83 0.61
CA GLN A 219 0.74 -28.14 0.31
C GLN A 219 1.69 -29.31 0.62
N GLN A 220 2.98 -29.17 0.29
CA GLN A 220 4.00 -30.16 0.67
C GLN A 220 4.17 -30.29 2.19
N LYS A 221 4.14 -29.17 2.94
CA LYS A 221 4.23 -29.19 4.41
C LYS A 221 3.00 -29.80 5.07
N ILE A 222 1.80 -29.53 4.55
CA ILE A 222 0.54 -30.07 5.07
C ILE A 222 0.39 -31.58 4.75
N GLN A 223 0.95 -32.06 3.63
CA GLN A 223 1.01 -33.49 3.31
C GLN A 223 1.96 -34.28 4.22
N LEU A 224 2.96 -33.63 4.83
CA LEU A 224 3.88 -34.26 5.78
C LEU A 224 3.34 -34.28 7.22
N SER A 225 2.42 -33.37 7.58
CA SER A 225 1.81 -33.28 8.91
C SER A 225 0.41 -33.93 9.02
N SER A 226 -0.12 -34.47 7.92
CA SER A 226 -1.47 -35.05 7.83
C SER A 226 -1.67 -36.41 8.52
N ASN A 227 -0.66 -36.93 9.22
CA ASN A 227 -0.79 -38.19 9.94
C ASN A 227 -1.37 -38.06 11.36
N GLN A 228 -1.67 -36.86 11.88
CA GLN A 228 -2.04 -36.76 13.30
C GLN A 228 -3.22 -35.88 13.73
N ASP A 229 -3.88 -35.05 12.90
CA ASP A 229 -5.13 -34.44 13.36
C ASP A 229 -6.04 -33.94 12.24
N LEU A 230 -7.25 -34.50 12.16
CA LEU A 230 -8.14 -34.46 10.99
C LEU A 230 -9.34 -33.48 11.11
N LEU A 231 -9.47 -32.68 12.18
CA LEU A 231 -10.79 -32.10 12.54
C LEU A 231 -10.81 -30.66 13.14
N SER A 232 -10.00 -29.70 12.66
CA SER A 232 -10.26 -28.28 13.00
C SER A 232 -11.08 -27.58 11.90
N THR A 233 -12.38 -27.45 12.15
CA THR A 233 -13.37 -26.78 11.29
C THR A 233 -13.09 -25.30 11.06
N ALA A 234 -12.44 -24.61 12.01
CA ALA A 234 -12.11 -23.19 11.93
C ALA A 234 -11.07 -22.85 10.85
N ILE A 235 -10.03 -23.68 10.70
CA ILE A 235 -8.98 -23.50 9.66
C ILE A 235 -9.56 -23.71 8.26
N CYS A 236 -10.52 -24.64 8.11
CA CYS A 236 -11.21 -24.89 6.85
C CYS A 236 -12.20 -23.77 6.46
N GLU A 237 -12.83 -23.09 7.41
CA GLU A 237 -13.77 -21.99 7.16
C GLU A 237 -13.05 -20.69 6.73
N GLU A 238 -11.91 -20.40 7.33
CA GLU A 238 -11.08 -19.25 6.99
C GLU A 238 -10.41 -19.40 5.61
N LEU A 239 -9.94 -20.61 5.28
CA LEU A 239 -9.51 -21.00 3.93
C LEU A 239 -10.66 -20.91 2.90
N LYS A 240 -11.89 -21.23 3.30
CA LYS A 240 -13.09 -21.10 2.45
C LYS A 240 -13.33 -19.64 2.06
N LYS A 241 -13.31 -18.74 3.05
CA LYS A 241 -13.61 -17.31 2.87
C LYS A 241 -12.63 -16.62 1.92
N VAL A 242 -11.33 -16.88 2.08
CA VAL A 242 -10.24 -16.33 1.24
C VAL A 242 -10.23 -16.92 -0.18
N ASN A 243 -10.63 -18.18 -0.35
CA ASN A 243 -10.76 -18.78 -1.68
C ASN A 243 -11.96 -18.25 -2.47
N THR A 244 -13.04 -17.79 -1.80
CA THR A 244 -14.21 -17.16 -2.46
C THR A 244 -13.83 -15.90 -3.25
N GLU A 245 -12.90 -15.07 -2.75
CA GLU A 245 -12.46 -13.85 -3.45
C GLU A 245 -11.45 -14.12 -4.59
N LEU A 246 -10.69 -15.23 -4.52
CA LEU A 246 -9.71 -15.64 -5.54
C LEU A 246 -10.36 -16.28 -6.77
N VAL A 247 -11.56 -16.85 -6.61
CA VAL A 247 -12.32 -17.47 -7.71
C VAL A 247 -12.90 -16.43 -8.69
N PHE A 248 -13.10 -15.18 -8.26
CA PHE A 248 -13.56 -14.05 -9.10
C PHE A 248 -12.73 -13.88 -10.39
N TYR A 249 -11.39 -13.99 -10.30
CA TYR A 249 -10.50 -13.94 -11.47
C TYR A 249 -10.43 -15.27 -12.22
N ASN A 250 -10.58 -16.40 -11.52
CA ASN A 250 -10.50 -17.72 -12.13
C ASN A 250 -11.72 -18.01 -13.00
N SER A 251 -12.95 -17.66 -12.61
CA SER A 251 -14.14 -17.89 -13.44
C SER A 251 -14.11 -17.04 -14.72
N LEU A 252 -13.78 -15.74 -14.63
CA LEU A 252 -13.70 -14.87 -15.82
C LEU A 252 -12.52 -15.27 -16.74
N ARG A 253 -11.34 -15.58 -16.18
CA ARG A 253 -10.20 -16.10 -16.97
C ARG A 253 -10.46 -17.49 -17.52
N MET A 254 -11.22 -18.33 -16.82
CA MET A 254 -11.49 -19.69 -17.28
C MET A 254 -12.23 -19.68 -18.61
N TYR A 255 -13.12 -18.70 -18.84
CA TYR A 255 -13.78 -18.53 -20.14
C TYR A 255 -13.00 -17.63 -21.09
N ASN A 256 -12.44 -16.51 -20.65
CA ASN A 256 -11.83 -15.50 -21.53
C ASN A 256 -10.30 -15.63 -21.74
N SER A 257 -9.63 -16.64 -21.18
CA SER A 257 -8.18 -16.84 -21.29
C SER A 257 -7.82 -18.27 -21.73
N ALA A 258 -7.04 -18.39 -22.81
CA ALA A 258 -6.55 -19.66 -23.34
C ALA A 258 -5.30 -20.21 -22.58
N SER A 259 -5.21 -19.99 -21.27
CA SER A 259 -4.08 -20.51 -20.50
C SER A 259 -4.24 -22.01 -20.16
N PRO A 260 -3.13 -22.75 -19.93
CA PRO A 260 -3.20 -24.20 -19.68
C PRO A 260 -4.09 -24.62 -18.50
N LEU A 261 -4.15 -23.81 -17.44
CA LEU A 261 -4.94 -24.10 -16.24
C LEU A 261 -6.46 -24.06 -16.49
N PRO A 262 -7.04 -22.98 -17.05
CA PRO A 262 -8.41 -22.97 -17.58
C PRO A 262 -8.75 -24.15 -18.48
N CYS A 263 -7.87 -24.49 -19.41
CA CYS A 263 -8.09 -25.58 -20.36
C CYS A 263 -8.18 -26.92 -19.60
N TRP A 264 -7.25 -27.19 -18.69
CA TRP A 264 -7.25 -28.37 -17.85
C TRP A 264 -8.50 -28.48 -16.96
N LEU A 265 -8.91 -27.38 -16.32
CA LEU A 265 -10.10 -27.37 -15.46
C LEU A 265 -11.37 -27.70 -16.23
N LYS A 266 -11.52 -27.20 -17.46
CA LYS A 266 -12.66 -27.52 -18.33
C LYS A 266 -12.61 -28.96 -18.85
N THR A 267 -11.45 -29.46 -19.23
CA THR A 267 -11.33 -30.86 -19.65
C THR A 267 -11.67 -31.81 -18.50
N ARG A 268 -11.30 -31.46 -17.26
CA ARG A 268 -11.53 -32.32 -16.09
C ARG A 268 -12.93 -32.21 -15.51
N TYR A 269 -13.49 -31.00 -15.44
CA TYR A 269 -14.76 -30.74 -14.73
C TYR A 269 -15.86 -30.14 -15.60
N SER A 270 -15.58 -29.77 -16.85
CA SER A 270 -16.50 -29.14 -17.80
C SER A 270 -16.98 -27.73 -17.38
N SER A 271 -17.67 -27.60 -16.25
CA SER A 271 -18.35 -26.39 -15.80
C SER A 271 -18.41 -26.28 -14.28
N PRO A 272 -18.23 -25.08 -13.69
CA PRO A 272 -18.45 -24.84 -12.26
C PRO A 272 -19.87 -25.14 -11.78
N TRP A 273 -20.83 -25.19 -12.69
CA TRP A 273 -22.25 -25.41 -12.39
C TRP A 273 -22.70 -26.85 -12.65
N LYS A 274 -21.77 -27.75 -13.05
CA LYS A 274 -22.05 -29.18 -13.23
C LYS A 274 -22.21 -29.89 -11.89
N VAL A 275 -23.27 -30.69 -11.77
CA VAL A 275 -23.60 -31.44 -10.54
C VAL A 275 -23.00 -32.85 -10.61
N GLY A 276 -22.59 -33.42 -9.46
CA GLY A 276 -22.32 -34.86 -9.34
C GLY A 276 -20.90 -35.34 -9.68
N HIS A 277 -19.89 -34.47 -9.63
CA HIS A 277 -18.50 -34.89 -9.81
C HIS A 277 -18.07 -35.91 -8.74
N ARG A 278 -17.71 -37.14 -9.17
CA ARG A 278 -17.07 -38.15 -8.32
C ARG A 278 -15.58 -37.79 -8.24
N ASN A 279 -15.10 -37.34 -7.07
CA ASN A 279 -13.73 -36.86 -6.79
C ASN A 279 -13.45 -35.38 -7.13
N VAL A 280 -14.13 -34.47 -6.43
CA VAL A 280 -13.98 -33.02 -6.57
C VAL A 280 -12.93 -32.47 -5.61
N THR A 281 -11.94 -31.72 -6.12
CA THR A 281 -10.98 -31.04 -5.24
C THR A 281 -11.69 -29.93 -4.43
N PRO A 282 -11.24 -29.64 -3.19
CA PRO A 282 -11.77 -28.52 -2.40
C PRO A 282 -11.69 -27.17 -3.14
N PHE A 283 -10.62 -26.97 -3.92
CA PHE A 283 -10.46 -25.81 -4.79
C PHE A 283 -11.60 -25.69 -5.82
N TRP A 284 -11.98 -26.79 -6.50
CA TRP A 284 -13.09 -26.77 -7.45
C TRP A 284 -14.44 -26.55 -6.76
N LYS A 285 -14.67 -27.14 -5.57
CA LYS A 285 -15.88 -26.85 -4.77
C LYS A 285 -16.00 -25.36 -4.44
N SER A 286 -14.89 -24.69 -4.10
CA SER A 286 -14.86 -23.23 -3.91
C SER A 286 -15.14 -22.47 -5.20
N ILE A 287 -14.64 -22.97 -6.34
CA ILE A 287 -14.95 -22.41 -7.65
C ILE A 287 -16.46 -22.44 -7.92
N CYS A 288 -17.09 -23.61 -7.76
CA CYS A 288 -18.53 -23.80 -7.92
C CYS A 288 -19.35 -22.88 -6.99
N SER A 289 -19.00 -22.83 -5.70
CA SER A 289 -19.72 -22.02 -4.70
C SER A 289 -19.70 -20.54 -5.05
N THR A 290 -18.54 -20.00 -5.43
CA THR A 290 -18.41 -18.59 -5.80
C THR A 290 -19.13 -18.31 -7.12
N ALA A 291 -18.96 -19.19 -8.11
CA ALA A 291 -19.61 -19.08 -9.42
C ALA A 291 -21.15 -19.02 -9.28
N ASN A 292 -21.72 -19.72 -8.29
CA ASN A 292 -23.14 -19.61 -7.93
C ASN A 292 -23.50 -18.25 -7.31
N HIS A 293 -22.67 -17.70 -6.43
CA HIS A 293 -22.95 -16.42 -5.75
C HIS A 293 -22.95 -15.22 -6.72
N VAL A 294 -22.00 -15.19 -7.66
CA VAL A 294 -21.86 -14.11 -8.65
C VAL A 294 -22.54 -14.39 -9.99
N LYS A 295 -23.29 -15.50 -10.10
CA LYS A 295 -24.01 -15.94 -11.31
C LYS A 295 -24.81 -14.81 -11.97
N HIS A 296 -25.55 -14.04 -11.17
CA HIS A 296 -26.41 -12.96 -11.64
C HIS A 296 -25.66 -11.74 -12.21
N LYS A 297 -24.35 -11.62 -11.97
CA LYS A 297 -23.51 -10.50 -12.44
C LYS A 297 -22.82 -10.79 -13.78
N PHE A 298 -22.90 -12.04 -14.26
CA PHE A 298 -22.31 -12.47 -15.52
C PHE A 298 -23.35 -12.60 -16.62
N LYS A 299 -22.95 -12.23 -17.83
CA LYS A 299 -23.71 -12.50 -19.05
C LYS A 299 -22.81 -13.22 -20.05
N PHE A 300 -23.26 -14.37 -20.53
CA PHE A 300 -22.55 -15.11 -21.57
C PHE A 300 -22.76 -14.45 -22.93
N GLN A 301 -21.68 -14.42 -23.72
CA GLN A 301 -21.71 -14.04 -25.11
C GLN A 301 -21.44 -15.30 -25.94
N ILE A 302 -22.43 -15.72 -26.73
CA ILE A 302 -22.40 -16.99 -27.46
C ILE A 302 -21.68 -16.78 -28.79
N SER A 303 -20.61 -17.53 -29.01
CA SER A 303 -19.85 -17.54 -30.25
C SER A 303 -19.32 -18.95 -30.54
N LYS A 304 -19.01 -19.27 -31.80
CA LYS A 304 -18.53 -20.60 -32.21
C LYS A 304 -17.31 -21.09 -31.43
N ASN A 305 -16.39 -20.18 -31.08
CA ASN A 305 -15.17 -20.53 -30.35
C ASN A 305 -15.37 -20.56 -28.84
N SER A 306 -16.62 -20.48 -28.36
CA SER A 306 -16.91 -20.37 -26.93
C SER A 306 -16.75 -21.70 -26.22
N PRO A 307 -15.85 -21.79 -25.22
CA PRO A 307 -15.69 -22.98 -24.38
C PRO A 307 -16.76 -23.04 -23.29
N ILE A 308 -18.03 -22.87 -23.68
CA ILE A 308 -19.23 -22.85 -22.82
C ILE A 308 -19.87 -24.23 -22.88
N ALA A 309 -20.08 -24.85 -21.73
CA ALA A 309 -20.72 -26.17 -21.64
C ALA A 309 -22.23 -26.05 -21.90
N VAL A 310 -22.75 -26.81 -22.86
CA VAL A 310 -24.16 -26.73 -23.29
C VAL A 310 -25.12 -26.97 -22.14
N PHE A 311 -24.89 -28.03 -21.35
CA PHE A 311 -25.84 -28.51 -20.35
C PHE A 311 -25.68 -27.88 -18.97
N TRP A 312 -24.49 -27.33 -18.69
CA TRP A 312 -24.06 -27.00 -17.33
C TRP A 312 -23.84 -25.51 -17.12
N ASP A 313 -23.45 -24.74 -18.13
CA ASP A 313 -23.29 -23.28 -17.98
C ASP A 313 -24.63 -22.55 -18.04
N HIS A 314 -24.73 -21.40 -17.38
CA HIS A 314 -25.98 -20.66 -17.23
C HIS A 314 -26.26 -19.67 -18.39
N TRP A 315 -25.97 -20.09 -19.62
CA TRP A 315 -26.11 -19.26 -20.83
C TRP A 315 -27.56 -19.17 -21.34
N CYS A 316 -28.45 -20.04 -20.87
CA CYS A 316 -29.86 -20.10 -21.23
C CYS A 316 -30.68 -19.19 -20.29
N SER A 317 -30.84 -17.91 -20.64
CA SER A 317 -31.61 -16.92 -19.84
C SER A 317 -31.16 -16.84 -18.37
N ASN A 318 -29.84 -16.80 -18.14
CA ASN A 318 -29.21 -16.87 -16.81
C ASN A 318 -29.48 -18.19 -16.06
N ASN A 319 -29.85 -19.26 -16.75
CA ASN A 319 -30.02 -20.59 -16.18
C ASN A 319 -29.37 -21.68 -17.04
N THR A 320 -29.22 -22.88 -16.47
CA THR A 320 -28.67 -24.03 -17.21
C THR A 320 -29.75 -24.64 -18.10
N LEU A 321 -29.36 -25.20 -19.25
CA LEU A 321 -30.31 -25.85 -20.17
C LEU A 321 -31.07 -27.00 -19.48
N THR A 322 -30.38 -27.74 -18.61
CA THR A 322 -30.94 -28.83 -17.80
C THR A 322 -31.94 -28.36 -16.74
N ALA A 323 -31.81 -27.13 -16.23
CA ALA A 323 -32.80 -26.56 -15.31
C ALA A 323 -34.07 -26.13 -16.03
N SER A 324 -33.94 -25.61 -17.26
CA SER A 324 -35.08 -25.21 -18.10
C SER A 324 -35.80 -26.42 -18.73
N PHE A 325 -35.05 -27.48 -19.06
CA PHE A 325 -35.57 -28.70 -19.69
C PHE A 325 -35.04 -29.96 -19.01
N PRO A 326 -35.59 -30.37 -17.85
CA PRO A 326 -35.09 -31.52 -17.08
C PRO A 326 -35.12 -32.85 -17.84
N ALA A 327 -36.02 -33.00 -18.82
CA ALA A 327 -36.14 -34.19 -19.66
C ALA A 327 -34.84 -34.52 -20.44
N LEU A 328 -33.98 -33.53 -20.68
CA LEU A 328 -32.67 -33.71 -21.33
C LEU A 328 -31.68 -34.55 -20.51
N LEU A 329 -31.89 -34.73 -19.21
CA LEU A 329 -31.02 -35.57 -18.39
C LEU A 329 -31.18 -37.07 -18.72
N TYR A 330 -32.28 -37.43 -19.38
CA TYR A 330 -32.62 -38.81 -19.76
C TYR A 330 -32.43 -39.08 -21.26
N SER A 331 -32.04 -38.07 -22.05
CA SER A 331 -31.75 -38.26 -23.48
C SER A 331 -30.32 -38.78 -23.67
N ASN A 332 -30.09 -39.56 -24.74
CA ASN A 332 -28.75 -40.08 -25.13
C ASN A 332 -27.78 -38.99 -25.64
N CYS A 333 -27.93 -37.74 -25.19
CA CYS A 333 -27.07 -36.64 -25.59
C CYS A 333 -25.73 -36.67 -24.83
N ASN A 334 -24.63 -36.34 -25.52
CA ASN A 334 -23.33 -36.19 -24.88
C ASN A 334 -23.33 -34.96 -23.96
N THR A 335 -23.39 -35.20 -22.64
CA THR A 335 -23.46 -34.14 -21.63
C THR A 335 -22.17 -33.33 -21.45
N ASN A 336 -21.08 -33.69 -22.16
CA ASN A 336 -19.82 -32.95 -22.16
C ASN A 336 -19.64 -32.04 -23.38
N SER A 337 -20.65 -31.91 -24.25
CA SER A 337 -20.55 -31.02 -25.41
C SER A 337 -20.40 -29.56 -25.02
N VAL A 338 -19.64 -28.82 -25.84
CA VAL A 338 -19.55 -27.36 -25.76
C VAL A 338 -20.44 -26.72 -26.81
N LEU A 339 -20.88 -25.48 -26.58
CA LEU A 339 -21.76 -24.75 -27.49
C LEU A 339 -21.20 -24.68 -28.92
N GLY A 340 -19.88 -24.55 -29.06
CA GLY A 340 -19.22 -24.56 -30.36
C GLY A 340 -19.47 -25.81 -31.20
N ASP A 341 -19.73 -26.96 -30.58
CA ASP A 341 -20.05 -28.21 -31.29
C ASP A 341 -21.43 -28.18 -31.94
N TRP A 342 -22.33 -27.31 -31.46
CA TRP A 342 -23.71 -27.17 -31.92
C TRP A 342 -23.89 -25.96 -32.85
N MET A 343 -22.80 -25.46 -33.43
CA MET A 343 -22.78 -24.22 -34.20
C MET A 343 -21.93 -24.34 -35.47
N HIS A 344 -22.44 -23.85 -36.59
CA HIS A 344 -21.68 -23.68 -37.83
C HIS A 344 -21.68 -22.20 -38.24
N LEU A 345 -20.52 -21.54 -38.05
CA LEU A 345 -20.28 -20.11 -38.34
C LEU A 345 -21.21 -19.18 -37.54
N THR A 346 -22.43 -18.97 -38.04
CA THR A 346 -23.47 -18.11 -37.46
C THR A 346 -24.78 -18.83 -37.20
N ASP A 347 -24.87 -20.12 -37.53
CA ASP A 347 -26.11 -20.89 -37.44
C ASP A 347 -26.00 -22.01 -36.41
N TRP A 348 -27.13 -22.36 -35.79
CA TRP A 348 -27.25 -23.49 -34.89
C TRP A 348 -27.35 -24.80 -35.68
N VAL A 349 -26.48 -25.76 -35.36
CA VAL A 349 -26.51 -27.14 -35.89
C VAL A 349 -26.79 -28.07 -34.72
N LEU A 350 -28.08 -28.32 -34.48
CA LEU A 350 -28.55 -29.03 -33.29
C LEU A 350 -28.66 -30.55 -33.52
N PRO A 351 -28.42 -31.38 -32.50
CA PRO A 351 -28.62 -32.82 -32.61
C PRO A 351 -30.06 -33.19 -32.99
N PRO A 352 -30.27 -34.22 -33.83
CA PRO A 352 -31.60 -34.63 -34.31
C PRO A 352 -32.51 -35.20 -33.21
N ASN A 353 -31.97 -35.54 -32.05
CA ASN A 353 -32.67 -36.19 -30.95
C ASN A 353 -33.31 -35.20 -29.96
N LEU A 354 -33.31 -33.90 -30.26
CA LEU A 354 -33.89 -32.87 -29.41
C LEU A 354 -35.37 -32.65 -29.75
N SER A 355 -36.20 -32.40 -28.73
CA SER A 355 -37.62 -32.04 -28.94
C SER A 355 -37.76 -30.68 -29.61
N ASN A 356 -38.79 -30.49 -30.42
CA ASN A 356 -39.07 -29.22 -31.14
C ASN A 356 -39.08 -27.98 -30.21
N GLN A 357 -39.59 -28.11 -28.98
CA GLN A 357 -39.59 -27.02 -27.99
C GLN A 357 -38.17 -26.53 -27.63
N ILE A 358 -37.21 -27.45 -27.55
CA ILE A 358 -35.81 -27.13 -27.22
C ILE A 358 -35.12 -26.52 -28.44
N ILE A 359 -35.43 -27.03 -29.64
CA ILE A 359 -34.90 -26.51 -30.90
C ILE A 359 -35.33 -25.06 -31.09
N GLU A 360 -36.62 -24.75 -30.96
CA GLU A 360 -37.16 -23.39 -31.07
C GLU A 360 -36.55 -22.44 -30.03
N PHE A 361 -36.38 -22.92 -28.78
CA PHE A 361 -35.79 -22.12 -27.73
C PHE A 361 -34.31 -21.76 -28.01
N ILE A 362 -33.51 -22.73 -28.44
CA ILE A 362 -32.07 -22.51 -28.70
C ILE A 362 -31.88 -21.63 -29.95
N THR A 363 -32.64 -21.86 -31.02
CA THR A 363 -32.51 -21.08 -32.25
C THR A 363 -32.93 -19.61 -32.08
N ALA A 364 -33.77 -19.30 -31.09
CA ALA A 364 -34.12 -17.92 -30.74
C ALA A 364 -32.96 -17.13 -30.09
N ILE A 365 -31.88 -17.80 -29.66
CA ILE A 365 -30.75 -17.15 -28.99
C ILE A 365 -29.75 -16.63 -30.04
N PRO A 366 -29.43 -15.31 -30.06
CA PRO A 366 -28.58 -14.74 -31.09
C PRO A 366 -27.11 -15.13 -30.92
N ILE A 367 -26.46 -15.49 -32.03
CA ILE A 367 -25.04 -15.81 -32.11
C ILE A 367 -24.25 -14.54 -32.38
N SER A 368 -23.26 -14.24 -31.53
CA SER A 368 -22.37 -13.09 -31.71
C SER A 368 -21.24 -13.41 -32.69
N SER A 369 -21.09 -12.58 -33.73
CA SER A 369 -20.08 -12.74 -34.78
C SER A 369 -18.66 -12.28 -34.39
N ASN A 370 -18.47 -11.54 -33.29
CA ASN A 370 -17.23 -10.76 -33.06
C ASN A 370 -16.66 -10.74 -31.62
N GLY A 371 -16.91 -11.77 -30.81
CA GLY A 371 -16.46 -11.79 -29.41
C GLY A 371 -15.19 -12.61 -29.16
N ASN A 372 -14.03 -11.96 -28.94
CA ASN A 372 -12.86 -12.58 -28.27
C ASN A 372 -13.11 -12.88 -26.78
N LYS A 373 -14.31 -12.54 -26.27
CA LYS A 373 -14.71 -12.68 -24.87
C LYS A 373 -16.06 -13.38 -24.81
N HIS A 374 -16.16 -14.35 -23.93
CA HIS A 374 -17.26 -15.29 -23.79
C HIS A 374 -18.13 -14.99 -22.55
N ILE A 375 -17.60 -14.24 -21.57
CA ILE A 375 -18.34 -13.73 -20.41
C ILE A 375 -18.10 -12.22 -20.24
N LEU A 376 -19.19 -11.47 -20.02
CA LEU A 376 -19.24 -10.04 -19.74
C LEU A 376 -19.73 -9.78 -18.30
N TRP A 377 -19.17 -8.77 -17.62
CA TRP A 377 -19.58 -8.34 -16.28
C TRP A 377 -20.34 -7.01 -16.35
N ASN A 378 -21.59 -6.93 -15.89
CA ASN A 378 -22.42 -5.72 -15.99
C ASN A 378 -22.36 -5.06 -17.39
N ASN A 379 -22.33 -5.87 -18.46
CA ASN A 379 -22.17 -5.43 -19.86
C ASN A 379 -20.83 -4.73 -20.20
N LEU A 380 -19.84 -4.74 -19.32
CA LEU A 380 -18.51 -4.21 -19.56
C LEU A 380 -17.61 -5.28 -20.19
N GLY A 381 -17.09 -4.97 -21.38
CA GLY A 381 -16.13 -5.83 -22.07
C GLY A 381 -14.75 -5.86 -21.41
N LYS A 382 -14.36 -4.84 -20.64
CA LYS A 382 -13.08 -4.77 -19.93
C LYS A 382 -13.30 -4.21 -18.53
N VAL A 383 -13.13 -5.05 -17.53
CA VAL A 383 -13.25 -4.66 -16.11
C VAL A 383 -11.89 -4.22 -15.61
N THR A 384 -11.82 -3.07 -14.94
CA THR A 384 -10.61 -2.53 -14.32
C THR A 384 -10.71 -2.60 -12.79
N PHE A 385 -9.57 -2.50 -12.10
CA PHE A 385 -9.56 -2.45 -10.62
C PHE A 385 -10.36 -1.25 -10.06
N LYS A 386 -10.49 -0.16 -10.83
CA LYS A 386 -11.27 1.02 -10.44
C LYS A 386 -12.76 0.69 -10.29
N ASP A 387 -13.31 -0.13 -11.19
CA ASP A 387 -14.73 -0.49 -11.19
C ASP A 387 -15.08 -1.29 -9.92
N PHE A 388 -14.14 -2.15 -9.50
CA PHE A 388 -14.23 -2.87 -8.24
C PHE A 388 -14.07 -1.95 -7.02
N TYR A 389 -13.10 -1.04 -7.03
CA TYR A 389 -12.92 -0.09 -5.93
C TYR A 389 -14.19 0.74 -5.68
N LEU A 390 -14.86 1.18 -6.75
CA LEU A 390 -16.12 1.92 -6.65
C LEU A 390 -17.27 1.07 -6.08
N ASP A 391 -17.40 -0.19 -6.50
CA ASP A 391 -18.41 -1.12 -5.97
C ASP A 391 -18.14 -1.48 -4.48
N TYR A 392 -16.86 -1.73 -4.14
CA TYR A 392 -16.44 -2.09 -2.78
C TYR A 392 -16.72 -0.99 -1.75
N TYR A 393 -16.58 0.26 -2.15
CA TYR A 393 -16.86 1.43 -1.31
C TYR A 393 -18.24 2.05 -1.59
N ALA A 394 -19.13 1.37 -2.34
CA ALA A 394 -20.43 1.92 -2.75
C ALA A 394 -21.35 2.26 -1.57
N ASN A 395 -21.18 1.57 -0.45
CA ASN A 395 -21.95 1.79 0.78
C ASN A 395 -21.31 2.81 1.74
N ASP A 396 -20.10 3.29 1.45
CA ASP A 396 -19.40 4.26 2.30
C ASP A 396 -19.73 5.69 1.83
N SER A 397 -20.09 6.59 2.75
CA SER A 397 -20.46 7.97 2.42
C SER A 397 -19.23 8.78 1.94
N SER A 398 -19.35 9.41 0.77
CA SER A 398 -18.35 10.38 0.30
C SER A 398 -18.38 11.64 1.17
N VAL A 399 -17.20 12.20 1.44
CA VAL A 399 -17.05 13.48 2.15
C VAL A 399 -16.78 14.60 1.15
N ASP A 400 -17.40 15.75 1.33
CA ASP A 400 -17.35 16.83 0.32
C ASP A 400 -15.98 17.51 0.22
N TRP A 401 -15.22 17.52 1.33
CA TRP A 401 -13.90 18.16 1.42
C TRP A 401 -12.76 17.35 0.78
N HIS A 402 -12.97 16.09 0.35
CA HIS A 402 -11.86 15.22 -0.08
C HIS A 402 -11.07 15.80 -1.27
N LYS A 403 -11.74 16.47 -2.21
CA LYS A 403 -11.10 17.10 -3.38
C LYS A 403 -10.28 18.34 -3.01
N LEU A 404 -10.61 18.98 -1.88
CA LEU A 404 -9.94 20.17 -1.36
C LEU A 404 -8.58 19.81 -0.73
N VAL A 405 -8.50 18.62 -0.13
CA VAL A 405 -7.28 18.08 0.49
C VAL A 405 -6.44 17.28 -0.51
N TRP A 406 -7.07 16.37 -1.25
CA TRP A 406 -6.39 15.43 -2.16
C TRP A 406 -6.48 15.88 -3.62
N HIS A 407 -6.15 17.15 -3.85
CA HIS A 407 -6.18 17.80 -5.16
C HIS A 407 -4.98 17.35 -6.04
N LYS A 408 -4.96 17.65 -7.34
CA LYS A 408 -3.96 17.07 -8.29
C LYS A 408 -2.50 17.38 -7.93
N LYS A 409 -2.29 18.51 -7.27
CA LYS A 409 -0.98 19.05 -6.87
C LYS A 409 -0.74 18.90 -5.36
N PHE A 410 -1.41 17.98 -4.69
CA PHE A 410 -1.28 17.82 -3.25
C PHE A 410 0.16 17.44 -2.85
N ALA A 411 0.62 17.96 -1.71
CA ALA A 411 1.83 17.48 -1.06
C ALA A 411 1.43 16.64 0.15
N LEU A 412 1.83 15.36 0.19
CA LEU A 412 1.41 14.41 1.23
C LEU A 412 1.58 14.95 2.65
N ARG A 413 2.72 15.59 2.95
CA ARG A 413 3.00 16.18 4.27
C ARG A 413 1.95 17.22 4.67
N TYR A 414 1.57 18.12 3.77
CA TYR A 414 0.62 19.20 4.08
C TYR A 414 -0.81 18.67 4.11
N SER A 415 -1.16 17.87 3.11
CA SER A 415 -2.50 17.33 2.91
C SER A 415 -2.89 16.35 4.02
N ALA A 416 -1.93 15.59 4.56
CA ALA A 416 -2.19 14.73 5.71
C ALA A 416 -2.62 15.51 6.96
N TYR A 417 -2.05 16.70 7.21
CA TYR A 417 -2.45 17.53 8.35
C TYR A 417 -3.78 18.24 8.11
N SER A 418 -4.05 18.69 6.88
CA SER A 418 -5.39 19.18 6.53
C SER A 418 -6.45 18.08 6.67
N TRP A 419 -6.17 16.87 6.19
CA TRP A 419 -7.05 15.71 6.39
C TRP A 419 -7.34 15.47 7.87
N LEU A 420 -6.31 15.50 8.73
CA LEU A 420 -6.47 15.40 10.18
C LEU A 420 -7.27 16.58 10.74
N ALA A 421 -7.12 17.80 10.22
CA ALA A 421 -7.90 18.96 10.65
C ALA A 421 -9.39 18.79 10.31
N PHE A 422 -9.70 18.44 9.06
CA PHE A 422 -11.07 18.17 8.60
C PHE A 422 -11.71 17.03 9.41
N SER A 423 -10.98 15.92 9.56
CA SER A 423 -11.46 14.70 10.25
C SER A 423 -11.46 14.81 11.78
N GLY A 424 -10.98 15.91 12.37
CA GLY A 424 -10.87 16.07 13.83
C GLY A 424 -9.83 15.15 14.48
N GLY A 425 -8.83 14.71 13.72
CA GLY A 425 -7.72 13.87 14.18
C GLY A 425 -6.58 14.64 14.86
N LEU A 426 -6.53 15.97 14.72
CA LEU A 426 -5.55 16.82 15.40
C LEU A 426 -5.85 16.91 16.90
N LYS A 427 -4.79 16.97 17.72
CA LYS A 427 -4.86 16.98 19.20
C LYS A 427 -5.11 18.39 19.74
N THR A 428 -6.17 19.04 19.27
CA THR A 428 -6.65 20.32 19.81
C THR A 428 -7.22 20.14 21.22
N VAL A 429 -7.32 21.22 22.00
CA VAL A 429 -7.85 21.12 23.38
C VAL A 429 -9.25 20.51 23.38
N ASP A 430 -10.16 20.97 22.50
CA ASP A 430 -11.50 20.42 22.39
C ASP A 430 -11.53 18.92 22.06
N ALA A 431 -10.61 18.46 21.19
CA ALA A 431 -10.48 17.05 20.83
C ALA A 431 -9.91 16.20 21.97
N LEU A 432 -9.03 16.76 22.80
CA LEU A 432 -8.46 16.09 23.98
C LEU A 432 -9.48 16.00 25.12
N LEU A 433 -10.24 17.07 25.36
CA LEU A 433 -11.33 17.10 26.35
C LEU A 433 -12.41 16.07 26.02
N LYS A 434 -12.80 15.95 24.74
CA LYS A 434 -13.73 14.89 24.28
C LYS A 434 -13.23 13.46 24.52
N ARG A 435 -11.92 13.29 24.75
CA ARG A 435 -11.27 12.01 25.09
C ARG A 435 -11.01 11.87 26.58
N ASN A 436 -11.62 12.73 27.42
CA ASN A 436 -11.43 12.78 28.86
C ASN A 436 -9.97 13.00 29.30
N ILE A 437 -9.17 13.70 28.49
CA ILE A 437 -7.81 14.10 28.84
C ILE A 437 -7.87 15.48 29.47
N ASN A 438 -7.46 15.59 30.73
CA ASN A 438 -7.48 16.85 31.47
C ASN A 438 -6.41 17.81 30.94
N ILE A 439 -6.83 19.01 30.53
CA ILE A 439 -5.96 20.09 30.05
C ILE A 439 -6.24 21.32 30.91
N VAL A 440 -5.20 21.85 31.55
CA VAL A 440 -5.32 23.04 32.42
C VAL A 440 -5.46 24.32 31.60
N ASP A 441 -4.64 24.49 30.57
CA ASP A 441 -4.67 25.67 29.70
C ASP A 441 -5.54 25.43 28.47
N LEU A 442 -6.77 25.96 28.53
CA LEU A 442 -7.78 25.81 27.48
C LEU A 442 -7.65 26.82 26.35
N TRP A 443 -6.81 27.85 26.53
CA TRP A 443 -6.72 28.99 25.61
C TRP A 443 -5.93 28.64 24.36
N CYS A 444 -6.27 29.30 23.26
CA CYS A 444 -5.56 29.18 22.00
C CYS A 444 -4.14 29.71 22.13
N PRO A 445 -3.10 28.91 21.88
CA PRO A 445 -1.70 29.35 21.98
C PRO A 445 -1.30 30.40 20.95
N LEU A 446 -2.13 30.62 19.92
CA LEU A 446 -1.82 31.54 18.84
C LEU A 446 -2.26 32.98 19.15
N CYS A 447 -3.46 33.17 19.72
CA CYS A 447 -4.00 34.49 20.06
C CYS A 447 -4.17 34.73 21.55
N HIS A 448 -4.28 33.69 22.39
CA HIS A 448 -4.63 33.77 23.80
C HIS A 448 -6.01 34.41 24.13
N ASP A 449 -6.86 34.62 23.11
CA ASP A 449 -8.14 35.33 23.26
C ASP A 449 -9.39 34.43 23.19
N SER A 450 -9.25 33.16 22.83
CA SER A 450 -10.39 32.23 22.73
C SER A 450 -9.97 30.79 23.02
N TYR A 451 -10.93 29.92 23.28
CA TYR A 451 -10.65 28.49 23.52
C TYR A 451 -10.11 27.79 22.26
N GLU A 452 -9.18 26.87 22.45
CA GLU A 452 -8.55 26.16 21.34
C GLU A 452 -9.46 25.06 20.78
N THR A 453 -10.21 25.40 19.73
CA THR A 453 -10.93 24.45 18.88
C THR A 453 -10.25 24.32 17.53
N LYS A 454 -10.55 23.25 16.76
CA LYS A 454 -10.02 23.13 15.38
C LYS A 454 -10.45 24.29 14.47
N ASN A 455 -11.69 24.76 14.56
CA ASN A 455 -12.18 25.87 13.73
C ASN A 455 -11.55 27.18 14.17
N HIS A 456 -11.44 27.40 15.49
CA HIS A 456 -10.78 28.57 16.02
C HIS A 456 -9.31 28.61 15.59
N LEU A 457 -8.58 27.52 15.84
CA LEU A 457 -7.18 27.40 15.50
C LEU A 457 -6.93 27.62 14.00
N PHE A 458 -7.78 27.04 13.15
CA PHE A 458 -7.66 27.13 11.71
C PHE A 458 -8.68 28.12 11.13
N PHE A 459 -8.21 29.36 11.01
CA PHE A 459 -8.78 30.48 10.26
C PHE A 459 -9.78 31.41 10.97
N GLU A 460 -10.44 31.02 12.09
CA GLU A 460 -11.21 32.01 12.89
C GLU A 460 -10.31 32.82 13.84
N CYS A 461 -9.18 32.24 14.27
CA CYS A 461 -8.17 32.90 15.11
C CYS A 461 -7.53 34.08 14.38
N LEU A 462 -7.47 35.24 15.03
CA LEU A 462 -6.89 36.46 14.48
C LEU A 462 -5.44 36.26 14.00
N PHE A 463 -4.62 35.51 14.75
CA PHE A 463 -3.26 35.20 14.33
C PHE A 463 -3.24 34.36 13.05
N SER A 464 -4.05 33.30 12.99
CA SER A 464 -4.15 32.40 11.84
C SER A 464 -4.67 33.11 10.60
N PHE A 465 -5.70 33.94 10.76
CA PHE A 465 -6.25 34.76 9.68
C PHE A 465 -5.23 35.77 9.18
N ASN A 466 -4.48 36.42 10.07
CA ASN A 466 -3.39 37.32 9.71
C ASN A 466 -2.30 36.65 8.86
N VAL A 467 -1.99 35.38 9.12
CA VAL A 467 -1.07 34.59 8.30
C VAL A 467 -1.71 34.29 6.94
N LEU A 468 -2.96 33.84 6.93
CA LEU A 468 -3.69 33.51 5.71
C LEU A 468 -3.81 34.70 4.76
N SER A 469 -4.30 35.84 5.24
CA SER A 469 -4.54 37.04 4.40
C SER A 469 -3.23 37.60 3.82
N ARG A 470 -2.09 37.43 4.51
CA ARG A 470 -0.76 37.77 3.97
C ARG A 470 -0.32 36.85 2.83
N LEU A 471 -0.69 35.58 2.89
CA LEU A 471 -0.38 34.60 1.85
C LEU A 471 -1.34 34.69 0.67
N MET A 472 -2.60 35.05 0.93
CA MET A 472 -3.71 34.95 0.01
C MET A 472 -4.59 36.19 0.15
N PRO A 473 -4.32 37.26 -0.64
CA PRO A 473 -4.97 38.54 -0.45
C PRO A 473 -6.50 38.52 -0.62
N THR A 474 -7.06 37.54 -1.32
CA THR A 474 -8.51 37.36 -1.48
C THR A 474 -9.26 37.24 -0.16
N PHE A 475 -8.60 36.75 0.90
CA PHE A 475 -9.20 36.63 2.22
C PHE A 475 -9.40 37.97 2.93
N HIS A 476 -8.80 39.08 2.48
CA HIS A 476 -9.10 40.41 3.04
C HIS A 476 -10.54 40.86 2.76
N ASN A 477 -11.24 40.22 1.81
CA ASN A 477 -12.63 40.54 1.48
C ASN A 477 -13.63 39.90 2.46
N PHE A 478 -13.17 39.05 3.37
CA PHE A 478 -14.03 38.44 4.37
C PHE A 478 -14.35 39.43 5.49
N LEU A 479 -15.64 39.71 5.70
CA LEU A 479 -16.12 40.53 6.81
C LEU A 479 -15.88 39.86 8.18
N LEU A 480 -15.95 38.52 8.22
CA LEU A 480 -15.72 37.71 9.41
C LEU A 480 -14.65 36.66 9.12
N HIS A 481 -13.85 36.31 10.12
CA HIS A 481 -12.82 35.28 9.96
C HIS A 481 -13.49 33.92 9.64
N PRO A 482 -13.23 33.33 8.46
CA PRO A 482 -13.87 32.08 8.06
C PRO A 482 -13.28 30.92 8.85
N ASN A 483 -14.07 29.87 9.07
CA ASN A 483 -13.52 28.60 9.51
C ASN A 483 -12.83 27.84 8.36
N ILE A 484 -12.15 26.74 8.68
CA ILE A 484 -11.46 25.89 7.70
C ILE A 484 -12.33 25.40 6.55
N TYR A 485 -13.60 25.09 6.77
CA TYR A 485 -14.48 24.65 5.67
C TYR A 485 -14.76 25.82 4.73
N GLN A 486 -15.16 26.96 5.28
CA GLN A 486 -15.45 28.17 4.50
C GLN A 486 -14.23 28.65 3.72
N ALA A 487 -13.03 28.57 4.30
CA ALA A 487 -11.81 28.99 3.62
C ALA A 487 -11.46 28.10 2.42
N PHE A 488 -11.57 26.77 2.56
CA PHE A 488 -11.32 25.85 1.45
C PHE A 488 -12.42 25.89 0.39
N ASP A 489 -13.68 26.02 0.81
CA ASP A 489 -14.84 26.09 -0.09
C ASP A 489 -14.79 27.36 -0.96
N HIS A 490 -14.44 28.50 -0.36
CA HIS A 490 -14.21 29.75 -1.09
C HIS A 490 -13.17 29.61 -2.21
N ILE A 491 -12.05 28.92 -1.94
CA ILE A 491 -11.02 28.68 -2.97
C ILE A 491 -11.53 27.77 -4.09
N SER A 492 -12.33 26.75 -3.77
CA SER A 492 -12.92 25.89 -4.82
C SER A 492 -13.99 26.58 -5.66
N ALA A 493 -14.61 27.63 -5.13
CA ALA A 493 -15.66 28.41 -5.80
C ALA A 493 -15.11 29.59 -6.63
N LEU A 494 -13.80 29.87 -6.60
CA LEU A 494 -13.20 30.89 -7.45
C LEU A 494 -13.40 30.54 -8.93
N GLU A 495 -13.82 31.52 -9.74
CA GLU A 495 -13.93 31.43 -11.21
C GLU A 495 -12.54 31.46 -11.88
N ASP A 496 -11.62 30.64 -11.36
CA ASP A 496 -10.24 30.55 -11.80
C ASP A 496 -9.98 29.22 -12.52
N ASN A 497 -8.92 29.19 -13.33
CA ASN A 497 -8.47 27.94 -13.95
C ASN A 497 -8.16 26.89 -12.87
N LEU A 498 -8.57 25.62 -13.10
CA LEU A 498 -8.25 24.46 -12.26
C LEU A 498 -6.78 24.41 -11.81
N LYS A 499 -5.83 24.88 -12.63
CA LYS A 499 -4.41 24.97 -12.26
C LYS A 499 -4.21 25.91 -11.05
N VAL A 500 -4.79 27.10 -11.09
CA VAL A 500 -4.73 28.11 -10.03
C VAL A 500 -5.41 27.58 -8.77
N ILE A 501 -6.61 27.02 -8.88
CA ILE A 501 -7.32 26.40 -7.74
C ILE A 501 -6.41 25.35 -7.05
N ASN A 502 -5.79 24.46 -7.81
CA ASN A 502 -4.89 23.44 -7.27
C ASN A 502 -3.63 24.05 -6.60
N ASP A 503 -3.09 25.15 -7.11
CA ASP A 503 -1.91 25.82 -6.55
C ASP A 503 -2.26 26.57 -5.25
N THR A 504 -3.41 27.22 -5.23
CA THR A 504 -3.99 27.92 -4.10
C THR A 504 -4.37 26.94 -2.98
N LEU A 505 -4.92 25.77 -3.32
CA LEU A 505 -5.16 24.67 -2.38
C LEU A 505 -3.86 24.12 -1.79
N LEU A 506 -2.77 24.01 -2.55
CA LEU A 506 -1.46 23.59 -2.01
C LEU A 506 -0.98 24.56 -0.92
N LEU A 507 -1.09 25.86 -1.17
CA LEU A 507 -0.71 26.92 -0.22
C LEU A 507 -1.59 26.89 1.03
N LEU A 508 -2.90 26.68 0.86
CA LEU A 508 -3.84 26.58 1.98
C LEU A 508 -3.57 25.34 2.84
N ASN A 509 -3.31 24.18 2.21
CA ASN A 509 -2.89 22.96 2.91
C ASN A 509 -1.56 23.16 3.67
N ALA A 510 -0.59 23.86 3.07
CA ALA A 510 0.66 24.21 3.73
C ALA A 510 0.43 25.13 4.94
N THR A 511 -0.49 26.09 4.81
CA THR A 511 -0.87 27.01 5.89
C THR A 511 -1.42 26.25 7.09
N VAL A 512 -2.33 25.30 6.89
CA VAL A 512 -2.83 24.43 7.97
C VAL A 512 -1.69 23.69 8.68
N TYR A 513 -0.76 23.11 7.91
CA TYR A 513 0.40 22.42 8.47
C TYR A 513 1.28 23.32 9.34
N PHE A 514 1.63 24.51 8.85
CA PHE A 514 2.52 25.43 9.56
C PHE A 514 1.84 26.12 10.75
N LEU A 515 0.54 26.39 10.69
CA LEU A 515 -0.23 26.86 11.85
C LEU A 515 -0.25 25.81 12.96
N TRP A 516 -0.45 24.53 12.60
CA TRP A 516 -0.37 23.43 13.57
C TRP A 516 1.03 23.30 14.17
N LEU A 517 2.08 23.44 13.35
CA LEU A 517 3.47 23.41 13.80
C LEU A 517 3.78 24.56 14.76
N GLU A 518 3.37 25.78 14.41
CA GLU A 518 3.56 26.97 15.26
C GLU A 518 2.85 26.81 16.60
N ARG A 519 1.59 26.37 16.60
CA ARG A 519 0.84 26.09 17.83
C ARG A 519 1.61 25.11 18.74
N ASN A 520 2.15 24.02 18.19
CA ASN A 520 2.91 23.05 18.98
C ASN A 520 4.24 23.63 19.48
N ASN A 521 4.91 24.47 18.68
CA ASN A 521 6.13 25.14 19.11
C ASN A 521 5.89 26.09 20.29
N ARG A 522 4.78 26.81 20.28
CA ARG A 522 4.39 27.67 21.42
C ARG A 522 4.06 26.86 22.67
N ARG A 523 3.29 25.77 22.53
CA ARG A 523 2.91 24.92 23.67
C ARG A 523 4.06 24.16 24.30
N PHE A 524 4.95 23.58 23.49
CA PHE A 524 5.92 22.59 23.97
C PHE A 524 7.36 23.07 23.96
N ASN A 525 7.69 24.04 23.10
CA ASN A 525 9.08 24.44 22.85
C ASN A 525 9.36 25.90 23.24
N SER A 526 8.37 26.66 23.70
CA SER A 526 8.46 28.10 23.98
C SER A 526 9.07 28.91 22.82
N LYS A 527 8.81 28.47 21.58
CA LYS A 527 9.25 29.16 20.35
C LYS A 527 8.07 29.88 19.72
N TYR A 528 8.26 31.15 19.40
CA TYR A 528 7.21 32.04 18.91
C TYR A 528 7.65 32.72 17.61
N LEU A 529 6.85 32.55 16.56
CA LEU A 529 6.95 33.33 15.33
C LEU A 529 5.79 34.31 15.26
N CYS A 530 6.06 35.55 14.82
CA CYS A 530 5.01 36.47 14.45
C CYS A 530 4.38 36.06 13.11
N ALA A 531 3.16 36.54 12.84
CA ALA A 531 2.41 36.16 11.63
C ALA A 531 3.18 36.44 10.32
N ILE A 532 4.00 37.50 10.30
CA ILE A 532 4.83 37.87 9.14
C ILE A 532 5.93 36.81 8.91
N SER A 533 6.66 36.45 9.96
CA SER A 533 7.74 35.45 9.86
C SER A 533 7.20 34.07 9.49
N LEU A 534 6.05 33.69 10.05
CA LEU A 534 5.40 32.43 9.72
C LEU A 534 4.90 32.41 8.27
N ALA A 535 4.28 33.49 7.79
CA ALA A 535 3.87 33.61 6.39
C ALA A 535 5.08 33.50 5.44
N LYS A 536 6.19 34.19 5.72
CA LYS A 536 7.43 34.05 4.94
C LYS A 536 7.96 32.61 4.94
N GLN A 537 7.91 31.93 6.08
CA GLN A 537 8.31 30.53 6.19
C GLN A 537 7.44 29.60 5.32
N ILE A 538 6.12 29.79 5.35
CA ILE A 538 5.16 29.04 4.51
C ILE A 538 5.45 29.30 3.04
N SER A 539 5.58 30.57 2.64
CA SER A 539 5.89 30.96 1.26
C SER A 539 7.17 30.32 0.77
N ARG A 540 8.24 30.35 1.57
CA ARG A 540 9.51 29.71 1.24
C ARG A 540 9.38 28.18 1.12
N ALA A 541 8.64 27.54 2.02
CA ALA A 541 8.44 26.09 1.98
C ALA A 541 7.65 25.63 0.74
N VAL A 542 6.63 26.38 0.35
CA VAL A 542 5.88 26.14 -0.89
C VAL A 542 6.75 26.46 -2.11
N TYR A 543 7.47 27.58 -2.10
CA TYR A 543 8.38 27.97 -3.18
C TYR A 543 9.44 26.89 -3.49
N LEU A 544 10.14 26.39 -2.47
CA LEU A 544 11.13 25.31 -2.62
C LEU A 544 10.49 23.99 -3.07
N LYS A 545 9.24 23.74 -2.69
CA LYS A 545 8.50 22.56 -3.17
C LYS A 545 8.19 22.68 -4.67
N LEU A 546 7.81 23.87 -5.11
CA LEU A 546 7.51 24.18 -6.50
C LEU A 546 8.75 24.19 -7.40
N ASP A 547 9.95 24.48 -6.88
CA ASP A 547 11.21 24.35 -7.66
C ASP A 547 11.42 22.97 -8.26
N LYS A 548 10.92 21.93 -7.59
CA LYS A 548 11.01 20.55 -8.07
C LYS A 548 9.99 20.23 -9.19
N TRP A 549 9.13 21.17 -9.58
CA TRP A 549 8.06 20.95 -10.55
C TRP A 549 8.34 21.65 -11.87
N LYS A 550 8.02 20.99 -12.98
CA LYS A 550 8.20 21.53 -14.35
C LYS A 550 7.55 22.91 -14.54
N ASP A 551 6.38 23.11 -13.91
CA ASP A 551 5.60 24.36 -14.00
C ASP A 551 5.88 25.32 -12.83
N GLY A 552 6.87 25.05 -11.98
CA GLY A 552 7.09 25.75 -10.71
C GLY A 552 7.23 27.27 -10.82
N LYS A 553 7.93 27.75 -11.86
CA LYS A 553 8.18 29.19 -12.08
C LYS A 553 6.89 29.98 -12.33
N GLU A 554 5.98 29.45 -13.13
CA GLU A 554 4.67 30.07 -13.42
C GLU A 554 3.82 30.16 -12.14
N ILE A 555 3.86 29.10 -11.33
CA ILE A 555 3.07 29.00 -10.09
C ILE A 555 3.55 30.01 -9.04
N LYS A 556 4.88 30.16 -8.92
CA LYS A 556 5.49 31.14 -8.01
C LYS A 556 5.10 32.58 -8.34
N SER A 557 5.07 32.92 -9.63
CA SER A 557 4.63 34.22 -10.10
C SER A 557 3.16 34.46 -9.79
N LYS A 558 2.28 33.46 -10.00
CA LYS A 558 0.84 33.57 -9.72
C LYS A 558 0.51 33.70 -8.23
N LEU A 559 1.24 33.00 -7.37
CA LEU A 559 1.06 33.06 -5.91
C LEU A 559 1.83 34.22 -5.25
N ASN A 560 2.48 35.10 -6.03
CA ASN A 560 3.34 36.18 -5.54
C ASN A 560 4.37 35.72 -4.48
N LEU A 561 4.87 34.49 -4.60
CA LEU A 561 5.84 33.92 -3.66
C LEU A 561 7.22 34.51 -3.95
N LYS A 562 7.66 35.43 -3.09
CA LYS A 562 9.00 36.02 -3.14
C LYS A 562 9.93 35.33 -2.14
N PHE A 563 11.21 35.28 -2.49
CA PHE A 563 12.27 34.77 -1.62
C PHE A 563 12.66 35.79 -0.56
#